data_AF-A0A1Q4WY88-F1
#
_entry.id   AF-A0A1Q4WY88-F1
#
_cell.length_a   1.000
_cell.length_b   1.000
_cell.length_c   1.000
_cell.angle_alpha   90.00
_cell.angle_beta   90.00
_cell.angle_gamma   90.00
#
_symmetry.space_group_name_H-M   'P 1'
#
loop_
_entity.id
_entity.type
_entity.pdbx_description
1 polymer ?
#
loop_
_entity_poly.entity_id
_entity_poly.type
_entity_poly.pdbx_seq_one_letter_code
_entity_poly.pdbx_strand_id
1 'polypeptide(L)'
;MPSGTSVRHPLAGLTRDFHRIGPLDGPIEPWMCAELDQHAAQVCEGITASGDELNARTLGTYLHGFLDGCLERGWDSEAVEYDWETLRILAICRLAKDRGFVR
;
A
#
# COMPACT_ATOMS: atom_id res chain seq x y z
N MET A 1 -1.45 -25.62 18.03
CA MET A 1 -1.32 -24.18 18.34
C MET A 1 -1.99 -23.42 17.19
N PRO A 2 -3.07 -22.66 17.39
CA PRO A 2 -3.60 -21.82 16.34
C PRO A 2 -3.38 -20.34 16.72
N SER A 3 -2.41 -19.69 16.10
CA SER A 3 -2.26 -18.24 16.19
C SER A 3 -2.99 -17.61 15.01
N GLY A 4 -4.31 -17.45 15.17
CA GLY A 4 -5.08 -16.52 14.35
C GLY A 4 -4.81 -15.11 14.84
N THR A 5 -4.07 -14.32 14.06
CA THR A 5 -3.85 -12.91 14.36
C THR A 5 -5.05 -12.10 13.88
N SER A 6 -5.72 -11.52 14.86
CA SER A 6 -7.00 -10.81 14.77
C SER A 6 -6.90 -9.56 13.89
N VAL A 7 -7.77 -9.53 12.87
CA VAL A 7 -8.06 -8.44 11.94
C VAL A 7 -8.36 -7.15 12.72
N ARG A 8 -7.36 -6.25 12.80
CA ARG A 8 -7.48 -4.93 13.41
C ARG A 8 -7.26 -3.90 12.30
N HIS A 9 -8.36 -3.35 11.79
CA HIS A 9 -8.49 -2.32 10.75
C HIS A 9 -7.25 -2.14 9.83
N PRO A 10 -7.25 -2.69 8.60
CA PRO A 10 -6.05 -2.85 7.75
C PRO A 10 -5.33 -1.53 7.51
N LEU A 11 -6.08 -0.46 7.28
CA LEU A 11 -5.54 0.87 7.02
C LEU A 11 -4.92 1.54 8.26
N ALA A 12 -5.41 1.24 9.47
CA ALA A 12 -4.90 1.85 10.70
C ALA A 12 -3.67 1.12 11.25
N GLY A 13 -3.53 -0.18 10.93
CA GLY A 13 -2.31 -0.95 11.15
C GLY A 13 -1.19 -0.52 10.21
N LEU A 14 -1.50 -0.33 8.91
CA LEU A 14 -0.52 0.09 7.91
C LEU A 14 0.16 1.41 8.26
N THR A 15 -0.56 2.48 8.61
CA THR A 15 0.07 3.78 8.90
C THR A 15 1.03 3.71 10.09
N ARG A 16 0.74 2.87 11.10
CA ARG A 16 1.56 2.74 12.30
C ARG A 16 2.85 1.96 12.07
N ASP A 17 2.83 0.95 11.19
CA ASP A 17 4.02 0.17 10.83
C ASP A 17 4.82 0.84 9.70
N PHE A 18 4.17 1.61 8.81
CA PHE A 18 4.83 2.32 7.70
C PHE A 18 5.59 3.58 8.10
N HIS A 19 5.38 4.15 9.30
CA HIS A 19 6.32 5.15 9.83
C HIS A 19 7.76 4.62 9.96
N ARG A 20 7.94 3.29 9.88
CA ARG A 20 9.24 2.61 9.90
C ARG A 20 9.69 2.11 8.50
N ILE A 21 8.82 2.10 7.48
CA ILE A 21 9.08 1.55 6.14
C ILE A 21 9.03 2.68 5.10
N GLY A 22 10.06 3.51 5.05
CA GLY A 22 10.34 4.34 3.87
C GLY A 22 10.80 5.76 4.19
N PRO A 23 11.46 6.44 3.23
CA PRO A 23 12.23 7.65 3.44
C PRO A 23 11.35 8.90 3.53
N LEU A 24 10.34 8.89 4.39
CA LEU A 24 9.47 10.06 4.58
C LEU A 24 10.10 11.15 5.46
N ASP A 25 11.23 10.84 6.11
CA ASP A 25 12.07 11.80 6.85
C ASP A 25 13.38 12.16 6.10
N GLY A 26 13.59 11.63 4.88
CA GLY A 26 14.78 11.88 4.05
C GLY A 26 14.43 12.20 2.59
N PRO A 27 15.40 12.61 1.75
CA PRO A 27 15.14 12.81 0.34
C PRO A 27 14.84 11.45 -0.32
N ILE A 28 13.63 11.30 -0.85
CA ILE A 28 13.27 10.16 -1.69
C ILE A 28 14.00 10.34 -3.03
N GLU A 29 14.70 9.29 -3.48
CA GLU A 29 15.38 9.32 -4.76
C GLU A 29 14.37 9.59 -5.90
N PRO A 30 14.73 10.40 -6.93
CA PRO A 30 13.79 10.78 -7.99
C PRO A 30 13.15 9.59 -8.71
N TRP A 31 13.89 8.50 -8.89
CA TRP A 31 13.37 7.27 -9.50
C TRP A 31 12.27 6.63 -8.64
N MET A 32 12.45 6.61 -7.32
CA MET A 32 11.47 6.04 -6.40
C MET A 32 10.20 6.90 -6.37
N CYS A 33 10.33 8.23 -6.37
CA CYS A 33 9.16 9.12 -6.51
C CYS A 33 8.35 8.81 -7.78
N ALA A 34 9.02 8.65 -8.92
CA ALA A 34 8.35 8.35 -10.19
C ALA A 34 7.64 6.99 -10.17
N GLU A 35 8.28 5.95 -9.63
CA GLU A 35 7.66 4.63 -9.47
C GLU A 35 6.43 4.70 -8.55
N LEU A 36 6.52 5.39 -7.41
CA LEU A 36 5.39 5.56 -6.50
C LEU A 36 4.22 6.28 -7.17
N ASP A 37 4.50 7.33 -7.95
CA ASP A 37 3.47 8.08 -8.68
C ASP A 37 2.81 7.20 -9.75
N GLN A 38 3.59 6.39 -10.47
CA GLN A 38 3.09 5.43 -11.45
C GLN A 38 2.21 4.36 -10.80
N HIS A 39 2.66 3.79 -9.68
CA HIS A 39 1.89 2.81 -8.93
C HIS A 39 0.58 3.42 -8.41
N ALA A 40 0.60 4.66 -7.91
CA ALA A 40 -0.60 5.35 -7.46
C ALA A 40 -1.59 5.58 -8.62
N ALA A 41 -1.11 6.00 -9.79
CA ALA A 41 -1.95 6.20 -10.98
C ALA A 41 -2.67 4.91 -11.40
N GLN A 42 -1.94 3.81 -11.48
CA GLN A 42 -2.48 2.50 -11.82
C GLN A 42 -3.47 1.97 -10.76
N VAL A 43 -3.27 2.26 -9.48
CA VAL A 43 -4.25 1.91 -8.42
C VAL A 43 -5.54 2.70 -8.60
N CYS A 44 -5.42 4.01 -8.85
CA CYS A 44 -6.58 4.86 -9.13
C CYS A 44 -7.35 4.35 -10.35
N GLU A 45 -6.63 4.07 -11.45
CA GLU A 45 -7.20 3.53 -12.68
C GLU A 45 -7.92 2.21 -12.42
N GLY A 46 -7.29 1.25 -11.75
CA GLY A 46 -7.88 -0.06 -11.45
C GLY A 46 -9.18 0.03 -10.62
N ILE A 47 -9.24 0.94 -9.65
CA ILE A 47 -10.45 1.19 -8.87
C ILE A 47 -11.53 1.81 -9.77
N THR A 48 -11.21 2.86 -10.51
CA THR A 48 -12.19 3.55 -11.37
C THR A 48 -12.68 2.71 -12.54
N ALA A 49 -11.83 1.85 -13.11
CA ALA A 49 -12.20 0.92 -14.18
C ALA A 49 -13.19 -0.15 -13.70
N SER A 50 -13.24 -0.41 -12.39
CA SER A 50 -14.22 -1.31 -11.77
C SER A 50 -15.57 -0.61 -11.49
N GLY A 51 -15.71 0.67 -11.85
CA GLY A 51 -16.90 1.49 -11.62
C GLY A 51 -16.98 2.08 -10.20
N ASP A 52 -15.95 1.88 -9.38
CA ASP A 52 -15.88 2.40 -8.02
C ASP A 52 -15.28 3.82 -7.98
N GLU A 53 -15.75 4.62 -7.02
CA GLU A 53 -15.12 5.90 -6.70
C GLU A 53 -13.87 5.66 -5.83
N LEU A 54 -12.81 6.43 -6.07
CA LEU A 54 -11.62 6.40 -5.24
C LEU A 54 -11.86 7.09 -3.89
N ASN A 55 -12.01 6.29 -2.84
CA ASN A 55 -12.19 6.74 -1.46
C ASN A 55 -11.46 5.80 -0.49
N ALA A 56 -11.47 6.13 0.80
CA ALA A 56 -10.78 5.33 1.83
C ALA A 56 -11.22 3.85 1.86
N ARG A 57 -12.51 3.57 1.60
CA ARG A 57 -13.04 2.20 1.61
C ARG A 57 -12.54 1.42 0.41
N THR A 58 -12.68 1.96 -0.80
CA THR A 58 -12.30 1.26 -2.04
C THR A 58 -10.80 1.07 -2.13
N LEU A 59 -10.01 2.04 -1.67
CA LEU A 59 -8.56 1.91 -1.53
C LEU A 59 -8.18 0.83 -0.51
N GLY A 60 -8.89 0.74 0.62
CA GLY A 60 -8.69 -0.32 1.61
C GLY A 60 -9.03 -1.72 1.07
N THR A 61 -10.12 -1.84 0.31
CA THR A 61 -10.47 -3.11 -0.36
C THR A 61 -9.41 -3.52 -1.37
N TYR A 62 -8.93 -2.58 -2.20
CA TYR A 62 -7.85 -2.83 -3.15
C TYR A 62 -6.59 -3.33 -2.44
N LEU A 63 -6.17 -2.64 -1.38
CA LEU A 63 -4.98 -2.99 -0.62
C LEU A 63 -5.07 -4.39 -0.02
N HIS A 64 -6.23 -4.77 0.53
CA HIS A 64 -6.42 -6.11 1.08
C HIS A 64 -6.30 -7.18 -0.01
N GLY A 65 -7.03 -7.03 -1.12
CA GLY A 65 -6.96 -8.00 -2.21
C GLY A 65 -5.56 -8.10 -2.82
N PHE A 66 -4.84 -6.97 -2.88
CA PHE A 66 -3.44 -6.94 -3.29
C PHE A 66 -2.55 -7.76 -2.34
N LEU A 67 -2.64 -7.51 -1.03
CA LEU A 67 -1.85 -8.21 -0.02
C LEU A 67 -2.16 -9.71 0.01
N ASP A 68 -3.43 -10.10 -0.05
CA ASP A 68 -3.84 -11.49 -0.12
C ASP A 68 -3.20 -12.18 -1.33
N GLY A 69 -3.27 -11.56 -2.52
CA GLY A 69 -2.62 -12.08 -3.72
C GLY A 69 -1.09 -12.14 -3.63
N CYS A 70 -0.44 -11.24 -2.88
CA CYS A 70 1.01 -11.32 -2.63
C CYS A 70 1.35 -12.51 -1.72
N LEU A 71 0.61 -12.69 -0.63
CA LEU A 71 0.82 -13.77 0.32
C LEU A 71 0.56 -15.14 -0.32
N GLU A 72 -0.48 -15.27 -1.14
CA GLU A 72 -0.75 -16.50 -1.90
C GLU A 72 0.38 -16.87 -2.86
N ARG A 73 1.10 -15.88 -3.40
CA ARG A 73 2.28 -16.08 -4.26
C ARG A 73 3.58 -16.31 -3.48
N GLY A 74 3.52 -16.32 -2.15
CA GLY A 74 4.69 -16.50 -1.28
C GLY A 74 5.59 -15.27 -1.22
N TRP A 75 5.03 -14.07 -1.41
CA TRP A 75 5.77 -12.83 -1.26
C TRP A 75 6.27 -12.65 0.19
N ASP A 76 7.54 -12.27 0.32
CA ASP A 76 8.22 -12.01 1.58
C ASP A 76 8.88 -10.63 1.52
N SER A 77 8.33 -9.68 2.26
CA SER A 77 8.80 -8.30 2.29
C SER A 77 10.17 -8.12 2.96
N GLU A 78 10.68 -9.13 3.68
CA GLU A 78 12.00 -9.08 4.32
C GLU A 78 13.12 -9.55 3.37
N ALA A 79 12.78 -10.20 2.26
CA ALA A 79 13.75 -10.83 1.37
C ALA A 79 14.42 -9.86 0.37
N VAL A 80 13.79 -8.74 0.04
CA VAL A 80 14.26 -7.79 -0.99
C VAL A 80 13.98 -6.34 -0.58
N GLU A 81 14.96 -5.45 -0.78
CA GLU A 81 14.75 -4.01 -0.58
C GLU A 81 13.96 -3.41 -1.76
N TYR A 82 12.77 -2.85 -1.47
CA TYR A 82 11.93 -2.09 -2.40
C TYR A 82 11.57 -2.80 -3.71
N ASP A 83 11.11 -4.06 -3.60
CA ASP A 83 10.51 -4.76 -4.73
C ASP A 83 9.18 -4.13 -5.19
N TRP A 84 8.65 -4.63 -6.30
CA TRP A 84 7.44 -4.08 -6.93
C TRP A 84 6.23 -4.08 -5.99
N GLU A 85 6.04 -5.15 -5.22
CA GLU A 85 5.01 -5.26 -4.20
C GLU A 85 5.18 -4.21 -3.10
N THR A 86 6.40 -4.03 -2.58
CA THR A 86 6.72 -3.00 -1.59
C THR A 86 6.42 -1.61 -2.12
N LEU A 87 6.84 -1.29 -3.35
CA LEU A 87 6.59 0.01 -3.99
C LEU A 87 5.10 0.28 -4.18
N ARG A 88 4.31 -0.74 -4.55
CA ARG A 88 2.84 -0.62 -4.66
C ARG A 88 2.20 -0.29 -3.30
N ILE A 89 2.61 -0.95 -2.23
CA ILE A 89 2.05 -0.69 -0.90
C ILE A 89 2.44 0.73 -0.43
N LEU A 90 3.70 1.13 -0.62
CA LEU A 90 4.16 2.49 -0.34
C LEU A 90 3.36 3.55 -1.10
N ALA A 91 3.08 3.30 -2.38
CA ALA A 91 2.28 4.19 -3.21
C ALA A 91 0.84 4.33 -2.69
N ILE A 92 0.23 3.23 -2.23
CA ILE A 92 -1.11 3.24 -1.62
C ILE A 92 -1.12 4.05 -0.32
N CYS A 93 -0.10 3.88 0.54
CA CYS A 93 0.03 4.64 1.78
C CYS A 93 0.18 6.15 1.52
N ARG A 94 1.06 6.52 0.58
CA ARG A 94 1.25 7.91 0.17
C ARG A 94 -0.03 8.49 -0.42
N LEU A 95 -0.70 7.74 -1.31
CA LEU A 95 -1.99 8.15 -1.88
C LEU A 95 -3.05 8.37 -0.81
N ALA A 96 -3.16 7.47 0.19
CA ALA A 96 -4.10 7.62 1.28
C ALA A 96 -3.83 8.89 2.11
N LYS A 97 -2.56 9.21 2.36
CA LYS A 97 -2.14 10.44 3.06
C LYS A 97 -2.43 11.69 2.22
N ASP A 98 -2.04 11.70 0.95
CA ASP A 98 -2.21 12.84 0.04
C ASP A 98 -3.69 13.18 -0.20
N ARG A 99 -4.57 12.17 -0.15
CA ARG A 99 -6.03 12.35 -0.26
C ARG A 99 -6.72 12.63 1.08
N GLY A 100 -5.99 12.62 2.19
CA GLY A 100 -6.55 12.84 3.53
C GLY A 100 -7.44 11.70 4.04
N PHE A 101 -7.27 10.48 3.51
CA PHE A 101 -7.99 9.29 3.97
C PHE A 101 -7.47 8.76 5.30
N VAL A 102 -6.20 9.05 5.60
CA VAL A 102 -5.54 8.76 6.87
C VAL A 102 -4.89 10.03 7.40
N ARG A 103 -4.78 10.13 8.73
CA ARG A 103 -4.22 11.28 9.45
C ARG A 103 -2.79 11.00 9.89
#